data_AF-A0A969PDU8-F1
#
_entry.id   AF-A0A969PDU8-F1
#
_cell.length_a   1.000
_cell.length_b   1.000
_cell.length_c   1.000
_cell.angle_alpha   90.00
_cell.angle_beta   90.00
_cell.angle_gamma   90.00
#
_symmetry.space_group_name_H-M   'P 1'
#
loop_
_entity.id
_entity.type
_entity.pdbx_description
1 polymer ?
#
loop_
_entity_poly.entity_id
_entity_poly.type
_entity_poly.pdbx_seq_one_letter_code
_entity_poly.pdbx_strand_id
1 'polypeptide(L)'
;MANSKKIHVMISSRCRDEIEFQGQKKTLSDVRCKLKEELEAIKLFNNQLFEIWINEDAPPDEGSQDSWDHCMNQIQQADIVLVLYNGNSGWAKEDGDIGICHAELQTALSIAPAKVRLIEITSTKTSNKHERDERFKKYIDKQNLFRGQTANNGEQIIERCKEALQDAIPKMVRLGVREARKGKFCTGEALDWSKLDFSKRKKMIEQTLYKSLKSREGALEKENIGVFIPIKEKEKLVFFQCHGIPDSMAVAAAREMIGQPFIHDYINSSLVGDNYIGPVHFIACYGKVTEAQVRKLMGSPDIILILQPFGIYAADRIHKSQLILISDCRDDSSTRNGIQRFFDWLEQSEEDKFLIQRAKERSQIVQVIANVNKYKRID
;
A
#
# COMPACT_ATOMS: atom_id res chain seq x y z
N MET A 1 -18.15 -15.98 -13.90
CA MET A 1 -18.20 -17.28 -13.21
C MET A 1 -18.01 -17.01 -11.73
N ALA A 2 -18.87 -17.52 -10.85
CA ALA A 2 -18.70 -17.31 -9.42
C ALA A 2 -17.41 -18.02 -9.00
N ASN A 3 -16.38 -17.27 -8.61
CA ASN A 3 -15.18 -17.88 -8.04
C ASN A 3 -15.59 -18.72 -6.83
N SER A 4 -15.09 -19.96 -6.78
CA SER A 4 -15.18 -20.83 -5.63
C SER A 4 -14.85 -20.04 -4.36
N LYS A 5 -15.61 -20.25 -3.27
CA LYS A 5 -15.33 -19.64 -1.97
C LYS A 5 -14.13 -20.29 -1.26
N LYS A 6 -13.56 -21.36 -1.83
CA LYS A 6 -12.48 -22.15 -1.23
C LYS A 6 -11.14 -21.76 -1.84
N ILE A 7 -10.08 -21.91 -1.04
CA ILE A 7 -8.69 -21.79 -1.51
C ILE A 7 -8.28 -23.15 -2.07
N HIS A 8 -7.94 -23.21 -3.36
CA HIS A 8 -7.49 -24.43 -4.01
C HIS A 8 -6.00 -24.66 -3.71
N VAL A 9 -5.67 -25.76 -3.05
CA VAL A 9 -4.29 -26.13 -2.74
C VAL A 9 -3.96 -27.44 -3.44
N MET A 10 -2.90 -27.43 -4.24
CA MET A 10 -2.35 -28.65 -4.83
C MET A 10 -1.15 -29.12 -4.04
N ILE A 11 -1.09 -30.42 -3.73
CA ILE A 11 0.08 -31.06 -3.14
C ILE A 11 0.78 -31.88 -4.23
N SER A 12 1.98 -31.46 -4.63
CA SER A 12 2.86 -32.14 -5.57
C SER A 12 3.90 -32.96 -4.81
N SER A 13 4.00 -34.26 -5.12
CA SER A 13 5.04 -35.16 -4.59
C SER A 13 5.15 -36.41 -5.45
N ARG A 14 6.20 -37.20 -5.22
CA ARG A 14 6.22 -38.58 -5.70
C ARG A 14 5.31 -39.45 -4.82
N CYS A 15 4.44 -40.25 -5.44
CA CYS A 15 3.45 -41.06 -4.71
C CYS A 15 4.06 -42.24 -3.94
N ARG A 16 4.97 -42.99 -4.58
CA ARG A 16 5.40 -44.33 -4.13
C ARG A 16 6.66 -44.35 -3.24
N ASP A 17 7.30 -43.20 -3.02
CA ASP A 17 8.48 -43.19 -2.16
C ASP A 17 8.08 -43.44 -0.71
N GLU A 18 8.84 -44.28 -0.02
CA GLU A 18 8.57 -44.66 1.37
C GLU A 18 9.05 -43.58 2.34
N ILE A 19 8.34 -43.41 3.43
CA ILE A 19 8.75 -42.59 4.57
C ILE A 19 8.25 -43.21 5.87
N GLU A 20 8.94 -42.93 6.96
CA GLU A 20 8.42 -43.27 8.28
C GLU A 20 7.21 -42.39 8.59
N PHE A 21 6.08 -43.02 8.92
CA PHE A 21 4.86 -42.34 9.32
C PHE A 21 4.09 -43.23 10.29
N GLN A 22 3.72 -42.69 11.45
CA GLN A 22 3.08 -43.40 12.57
C GLN A 22 3.90 -44.61 13.05
N GLY A 23 5.23 -44.48 13.06
CA GLY A 23 6.15 -45.54 13.45
C GLY A 23 6.23 -46.73 12.48
N GLN A 24 5.68 -46.59 11.27
CA GLN A 24 5.71 -47.61 10.22
C GLN A 24 6.24 -47.04 8.91
N LYS A 25 6.78 -47.89 8.04
CA LYS A 25 7.09 -47.49 6.66
C LYS A 25 5.80 -47.40 5.86
N LYS A 26 5.48 -46.20 5.40
CA LYS A 26 4.30 -45.90 4.57
C LYS A 26 4.72 -45.12 3.33
N THR A 27 3.81 -44.94 2.39
CA THR A 27 4.08 -44.18 1.17
C THR A 27 3.82 -42.70 1.37
N LEU A 28 4.42 -41.84 0.54
CA LEU A 28 4.07 -40.41 0.50
C LEU A 28 2.59 -40.20 0.12
N SER A 29 1.98 -41.09 -0.65
CA SER A 29 0.53 -41.08 -0.88
C SER A 29 -0.28 -41.14 0.43
N ASP A 30 0.12 -41.99 1.39
CA ASP A 30 -0.57 -42.08 2.69
C ASP A 30 -0.48 -40.76 3.46
N VAL A 31 0.68 -40.09 3.41
CA VAL A 31 0.90 -38.78 4.04
C VAL A 31 0.06 -37.69 3.36
N ARG A 32 -0.04 -37.70 2.02
CA ARG A 32 -0.87 -36.75 1.26
C ARG A 32 -2.34 -36.91 1.56
N CYS A 33 -2.85 -38.14 1.59
CA CYS A 33 -4.25 -38.42 1.95
C CYS A 33 -4.54 -37.89 3.36
N LYS A 34 -3.64 -38.14 4.32
CA LYS A 34 -3.83 -37.62 5.67
C LYS A 34 -3.79 -36.09 5.72
N LEU A 35 -2.85 -35.46 5.03
CA LEU A 35 -2.74 -34.02 4.96
C LEU A 35 -3.98 -33.39 4.32
N LYS A 36 -4.51 -33.99 3.25
CA LYS A 36 -5.76 -33.59 2.60
C LYS A 36 -6.92 -33.60 3.60
N GLU A 37 -7.16 -34.73 4.28
CA GLU A 37 -8.21 -34.84 5.29
C GLU A 37 -8.10 -33.76 6.37
N GLU A 38 -6.90 -33.55 6.90
CA GLU A 38 -6.68 -32.58 7.97
C GLU A 38 -6.89 -31.14 7.53
N LEU A 39 -6.47 -30.78 6.31
CA LEU A 39 -6.65 -29.43 5.78
C LEU A 39 -8.10 -29.16 5.36
N GLU A 40 -8.78 -30.14 4.77
CA GLU A 40 -10.20 -30.03 4.40
C GLU A 40 -11.13 -29.97 5.62
N ALA A 41 -10.71 -30.55 6.75
CA ALA A 41 -11.43 -30.43 8.02
C ALA A 41 -11.40 -29.01 8.62
N ILE A 42 -10.48 -28.13 8.17
CA ILE A 42 -10.36 -26.77 8.69
C ILE A 42 -11.56 -25.94 8.22
N LYS A 43 -12.33 -25.45 9.19
CA LYS A 43 -13.49 -24.59 8.98
C LYS A 43 -13.21 -23.17 9.41
N LEU A 44 -13.60 -22.21 8.58
CA LEU A 44 -13.67 -20.79 8.91
C LEU A 44 -15.13 -20.35 8.87
N PHE A 45 -15.68 -19.91 10.01
CA PHE A 45 -17.10 -19.57 10.16
C PHE A 45 -18.04 -20.68 9.63
N ASN A 46 -17.78 -21.94 10.03
CA ASN A 46 -18.50 -23.15 9.61
C ASN A 46 -18.42 -23.51 8.11
N ASN A 47 -17.70 -22.74 7.29
CA ASN A 47 -17.44 -23.07 5.90
C ASN A 47 -16.07 -23.74 5.76
N GLN A 48 -15.99 -24.75 4.90
CA GLN A 48 -14.72 -25.37 4.52
C GLN A 48 -13.86 -24.32 3.80
N LEU A 49 -12.64 -24.10 4.30
CA LEU A 49 -11.74 -23.06 3.79
C LEU A 49 -10.92 -23.53 2.59
N PHE A 50 -10.45 -24.78 2.63
CA PHE A 50 -9.55 -25.35 1.64
C PHE A 50 -10.22 -26.43 0.80
N GLU A 51 -9.84 -26.48 -0.46
CA GLU A 51 -10.07 -27.61 -1.35
C GLU A 51 -8.70 -28.17 -1.74
N ILE A 52 -8.43 -29.42 -1.38
CA ILE A 52 -7.10 -30.00 -1.55
C ILE A 52 -7.13 -30.99 -2.69
N TRP A 53 -6.28 -30.76 -3.70
CA TRP A 53 -6.10 -31.68 -4.80
C TRP A 53 -4.82 -32.49 -4.64
N ILE A 54 -4.96 -33.81 -4.76
CA ILE A 54 -3.87 -34.78 -4.83
C ILE A 54 -4.05 -35.67 -6.07
N ASN A 55 -2.97 -36.22 -6.60
CA ASN A 55 -3.03 -37.01 -7.83
C ASN A 55 -3.86 -38.30 -7.66
N GLU A 56 -4.00 -38.80 -6.44
CA GLU A 56 -4.83 -39.94 -6.08
C GLU A 56 -6.33 -39.71 -6.32
N ASP A 57 -6.77 -38.45 -6.47
CA ASP A 57 -8.16 -38.10 -6.79
C ASP A 57 -8.47 -38.18 -8.30
N ALA A 58 -7.46 -38.35 -9.16
CA ALA A 58 -7.67 -38.45 -10.59
C ALA A 58 -8.46 -39.74 -10.91
N PRO A 59 -9.42 -39.70 -11.87
CA PRO A 59 -10.11 -40.90 -12.31
C PRO A 59 -9.10 -41.95 -12.83
N PRO A 60 -9.39 -43.26 -12.70
CA PRO A 60 -8.51 -44.29 -13.23
C PRO A 60 -8.41 -44.16 -14.76
N ASP A 61 -7.27 -43.69 -15.26
CA ASP A 61 -7.06 -43.39 -16.68
C ASP A 61 -6.77 -44.65 -17.54
N GLU A 62 -7.32 -44.68 -18.76
CA GLU A 62 -6.97 -45.62 -19.84
C GLU A 62 -5.70 -45.21 -20.61
N GLY A 63 -4.92 -44.20 -20.16
CA GLY A 63 -3.69 -43.78 -20.83
C GLY A 63 -2.85 -42.75 -20.06
N SER A 64 -1.53 -42.76 -20.29
CA SER A 64 -0.55 -41.91 -19.56
C SER A 64 -0.47 -40.44 -19.99
N GLN A 65 -1.08 -40.07 -21.12
CA GLN A 65 -1.09 -38.68 -21.62
C GLN A 65 -2.13 -37.81 -20.92
N ASP A 66 -3.31 -38.35 -20.61
CA ASP A 66 -4.40 -37.60 -19.97
C ASP A 66 -4.05 -37.22 -18.52
N SER A 67 -3.35 -38.09 -17.79
CA SER A 67 -2.87 -37.82 -16.43
C SER A 67 -1.92 -36.61 -16.35
N TRP A 68 -1.04 -36.43 -17.34
CA TRP A 68 -0.08 -35.32 -17.36
C TRP A 68 -0.78 -33.97 -17.54
N ASP A 69 -1.65 -33.87 -18.55
CA ASP A 69 -2.38 -32.65 -18.85
C ASP A 69 -3.36 -32.29 -17.73
N HIS A 70 -3.93 -33.30 -17.06
CA HIS A 70 -4.74 -33.08 -15.87
C HIS A 70 -3.93 -32.45 -14.72
N CYS A 71 -2.73 -32.98 -14.40
CA CYS A 71 -1.86 -32.37 -13.38
C CYS A 71 -1.49 -30.92 -13.71
N MET A 72 -1.18 -30.61 -14.97
CA MET A 72 -0.84 -29.25 -15.39
C MET A 72 -2.03 -28.29 -15.25
N ASN A 73 -3.24 -28.73 -15.59
CA ASN A 73 -4.46 -27.94 -15.40
C ASN A 73 -4.72 -27.64 -13.92
N GLN A 74 -4.50 -28.61 -13.03
CA GLN A 74 -4.67 -28.41 -11.59
C GLN A 74 -3.65 -27.39 -11.03
N ILE A 75 -2.42 -27.39 -11.53
CA ILE A 75 -1.41 -26.39 -11.16
C ILE A 75 -1.82 -24.99 -11.58
N GLN A 76 -2.41 -24.85 -12.76
CA GLN A 76 -2.87 -23.55 -13.24
C GLN A 76 -3.98 -23.00 -12.35
N GLN A 77 -4.91 -23.86 -11.92
CA GLN A 77 -6.07 -23.49 -11.12
C GLN A 77 -5.76 -23.34 -9.62
N ALA A 78 -4.72 -23.99 -9.12
CA ALA A 78 -4.35 -23.92 -7.70
C ALA A 78 -3.92 -22.50 -7.28
N ASP A 79 -4.48 -22.02 -6.17
CA ASP A 79 -4.13 -20.77 -5.51
C ASP A 79 -2.81 -20.88 -4.73
N ILE A 80 -2.50 -22.09 -4.21
CA ILE A 80 -1.26 -22.42 -3.51
C ILE A 80 -0.79 -23.81 -3.98
N VAL A 81 0.52 -23.96 -4.18
CA VAL A 81 1.15 -25.24 -4.54
C VAL A 81 2.15 -25.62 -3.46
N LEU A 82 1.91 -26.74 -2.78
CA LEU A 82 2.82 -27.35 -1.81
C LEU A 82 3.63 -28.43 -2.52
N VAL A 83 4.95 -28.28 -2.57
CA VAL A 83 5.86 -29.21 -3.25
C VAL A 83 6.67 -29.96 -2.21
N LEU A 84 6.40 -31.25 -2.08
CA LEU A 84 7.11 -32.18 -1.22
C LEU A 84 8.35 -32.70 -1.96
N TYR A 85 9.50 -32.13 -1.66
CA TYR A 85 10.73 -32.32 -2.41
C TYR A 85 11.69 -33.26 -1.70
N ASN A 86 11.97 -34.42 -2.30
CA ASN A 86 12.95 -35.40 -1.82
C ASN A 86 14.14 -35.61 -2.79
N GLY A 87 14.26 -34.73 -3.79
CA GLY A 87 15.28 -34.82 -4.84
C GLY A 87 14.91 -35.69 -6.04
N ASN A 88 13.72 -36.30 -6.08
CA ASN A 88 13.26 -37.06 -7.23
C ASN A 88 12.38 -36.24 -8.18
N SER A 89 12.63 -36.35 -9.48
CA SER A 89 11.91 -35.61 -10.53
C SER A 89 10.55 -36.21 -10.92
N GLY A 90 10.21 -37.43 -10.48
CA GLY A 90 8.95 -38.10 -10.79
C GLY A 90 9.05 -39.10 -11.94
N TRP A 91 7.90 -39.52 -12.50
CA TRP A 91 7.84 -40.40 -13.67
C TRP A 91 8.08 -39.60 -14.97
N ALA A 92 8.73 -40.23 -15.95
CA ALA A 92 8.89 -39.75 -17.32
C ALA A 92 8.99 -40.96 -18.28
N LYS A 93 8.70 -40.76 -19.58
CA LYS A 93 8.74 -41.83 -20.60
C LYS A 93 10.18 -42.29 -20.87
N GLU A 94 11.11 -41.35 -21.03
CA GLU A 94 12.54 -41.62 -21.23
C GLU A 94 13.41 -40.94 -20.15
N ASP A 95 14.65 -41.40 -19.95
CA ASP A 95 15.59 -40.78 -18.98
C ASP A 95 16.06 -39.37 -19.43
N GLY A 96 15.95 -39.07 -20.73
CA GLY A 96 16.19 -37.74 -21.30
C GLY A 96 15.08 -36.73 -20.98
N ASP A 97 13.89 -37.20 -20.63
CA ASP A 97 12.71 -36.36 -20.42
C ASP A 97 12.72 -35.68 -19.04
N ILE A 98 11.78 -34.75 -18.88
CA ILE A 98 11.49 -34.07 -17.62
C ILE A 98 10.47 -34.91 -16.84
N GLY A 99 10.76 -35.20 -15.58
CA GLY A 99 9.80 -35.89 -14.71
C GLY A 99 8.63 -34.97 -14.32
N ILE A 100 7.47 -35.57 -14.07
CA ILE A 100 6.23 -34.82 -13.80
C ILE A 100 6.38 -33.81 -12.65
N CYS A 101 6.98 -34.19 -11.52
CA CYS A 101 7.16 -33.27 -10.37
C CYS A 101 8.04 -32.05 -10.72
N HIS A 102 9.01 -32.23 -11.61
CA HIS A 102 9.84 -31.13 -12.11
C HIS A 102 9.02 -30.20 -13.02
N ALA A 103 8.27 -30.76 -13.98
CA ALA A 103 7.40 -29.98 -14.85
C ALA A 103 6.33 -29.21 -14.07
N GLU A 104 5.76 -29.85 -13.04
CA GLU A 104 4.79 -29.26 -12.13
C GLU A 104 5.36 -28.02 -11.43
N LEU A 105 6.52 -28.16 -10.80
CA LEU A 105 7.17 -27.05 -10.13
C LEU A 105 7.53 -25.92 -11.11
N GLN A 106 8.13 -26.26 -12.26
CA GLN A 106 8.52 -25.28 -13.27
C GLN A 106 7.30 -24.47 -13.75
N THR A 107 6.19 -25.15 -14.00
CA THR A 107 4.92 -24.53 -14.41
C THR A 107 4.40 -23.60 -13.32
N ALA A 108 4.34 -24.07 -12.07
CA ALA A 108 3.86 -23.27 -10.95
C ALA A 108 4.70 -21.99 -10.74
N LEU A 109 6.02 -22.10 -10.84
CA LEU A 109 6.93 -20.96 -10.76
C LEU A 109 6.79 -20.00 -11.94
N SER A 110 6.54 -20.49 -13.15
CA SER A 110 6.35 -19.62 -14.32
C SER A 110 5.08 -18.78 -14.24
N ILE A 111 4.01 -19.32 -13.65
CA ILE A 111 2.70 -18.64 -13.55
C ILE A 111 2.73 -17.61 -12.41
N ALA A 112 3.06 -18.05 -11.21
CA ALA A 112 3.03 -17.20 -10.03
C ALA A 112 3.99 -17.75 -8.96
N PRO A 113 5.28 -17.35 -8.96
CA PRO A 113 6.25 -17.86 -7.99
C PRO A 113 5.80 -17.72 -6.53
N ALA A 114 5.05 -16.65 -6.23
CA ALA A 114 4.54 -16.36 -4.90
C ALA A 114 3.58 -17.43 -4.32
N LYS A 115 2.98 -18.28 -5.18
CA LYS A 115 2.06 -19.34 -4.74
C LYS A 115 2.74 -20.65 -4.36
N VAL A 116 4.02 -20.80 -4.67
CA VAL A 116 4.76 -22.05 -4.48
C VAL A 116 5.39 -22.09 -3.09
N ARG A 117 5.23 -23.20 -2.37
CA ARG A 117 5.95 -23.49 -1.12
C ARG A 117 6.61 -24.85 -1.26
N LEU A 118 7.93 -24.89 -1.06
CA LEU A 118 8.70 -26.11 -1.14
C LEU A 118 8.98 -26.63 0.28
N ILE A 119 8.66 -27.89 0.52
CA ILE A 119 8.93 -28.60 1.77
C ILE A 119 10.01 -29.63 1.44
N GLU A 120 11.20 -29.41 1.97
CA GLU A 120 12.32 -30.32 1.78
C GLU A 120 12.16 -31.55 2.69
N ILE A 121 12.30 -32.73 2.11
CA ILE A 121 12.15 -34.03 2.77
C ILE A 121 13.47 -34.75 2.67
N THR A 122 13.88 -35.41 3.75
CA THR A 122 15.08 -36.23 3.77
C THR A 122 15.00 -37.30 2.70
N SER A 123 15.95 -37.25 1.76
CA SER A 123 15.97 -38.14 0.60
C SER A 123 16.13 -39.59 1.06
N THR A 124 15.13 -40.43 0.80
CA THR A 124 15.31 -41.87 0.87
C THR A 124 16.30 -42.29 -0.20
N LYS A 125 17.38 -42.98 0.19
CA LYS A 125 18.43 -43.47 -0.71
C LYS A 125 17.81 -44.28 -1.85
N THR A 126 17.57 -43.66 -3.01
CA THR A 126 17.27 -44.40 -4.24
C THR A 126 18.57 -44.98 -4.77
N SER A 127 18.60 -46.30 -4.93
CA SER A 127 19.73 -47.10 -5.40
C SER A 127 20.15 -46.80 -6.85
N ASN A 128 19.31 -46.12 -7.63
CA ASN A 128 19.58 -45.74 -9.02
C ASN A 128 19.60 -44.21 -9.18
N LYS A 129 20.78 -43.64 -9.49
CA LYS A 129 20.93 -42.23 -9.85
C LYS A 129 20.50 -42.03 -11.30
N HIS A 130 19.32 -41.46 -11.52
CA HIS A 130 18.90 -41.03 -12.87
C HIS A 130 19.39 -39.61 -13.16
N GLU A 131 19.86 -39.35 -14.38
CA GLU A 131 20.36 -38.03 -14.80
C GLU A 131 19.30 -36.92 -14.66
N ARG A 132 18.02 -37.25 -14.88
CA ARG A 132 16.87 -36.34 -14.66
C ARG A 132 16.73 -35.84 -13.22
N ASP A 133 17.06 -36.67 -12.23
CA ASP A 133 16.98 -36.28 -10.82
C ASP A 133 18.09 -35.30 -10.46
N GLU A 134 19.27 -35.44 -11.08
CA GLU A 134 20.35 -34.45 -10.94
C GLU A 134 20.00 -33.12 -11.62
N ARG A 135 19.35 -33.15 -12.79
CA ARG A 135 18.84 -31.93 -13.44
C ARG A 135 17.81 -31.22 -12.56
N PHE A 136 16.92 -31.97 -11.92
CA PHE A 136 15.91 -31.40 -11.01
C PHE A 136 16.56 -30.79 -9.76
N LYS A 137 17.52 -31.47 -9.12
CA LYS A 137 18.29 -30.92 -7.99
C LYS A 137 18.99 -29.60 -8.36
N LYS A 138 19.71 -29.58 -9.49
CA LYS A 138 20.36 -28.38 -10.02
C LYS A 138 19.37 -27.26 -10.34
N TYR A 139 18.15 -27.58 -10.76
CA TYR A 139 17.10 -26.59 -10.99
C TYR A 139 16.66 -25.96 -9.67
N ILE A 140 16.34 -26.76 -8.65
CA ILE A 140 15.93 -26.29 -7.33
C ILE A 140 16.99 -25.40 -6.68
N ASP A 141 18.26 -25.79 -6.75
CA ASP A 141 19.38 -25.03 -6.14
C ASP A 141 19.54 -23.63 -6.71
N LYS A 142 19.07 -23.38 -7.94
CA LYS A 142 19.05 -22.04 -8.54
C LYS A 142 17.84 -21.20 -8.11
N GLN A 143 16.82 -21.81 -7.50
CA GLN A 143 15.60 -21.11 -7.09
C GLN A 143 15.67 -20.69 -5.62
N ASN A 144 15.34 -19.43 -5.35
CA ASN A 144 15.19 -18.90 -4.00
C ASN A 144 13.76 -19.12 -3.48
N LEU A 145 13.45 -20.37 -3.15
CA LEU A 145 12.12 -20.81 -2.69
C LEU A 145 12.03 -20.78 -1.16
N PHE A 146 10.81 -20.73 -0.63
CA PHE A 146 10.58 -21.03 0.77
C PHE A 146 11.10 -22.44 1.03
N ARG A 147 12.10 -22.56 1.91
CA ARG A 147 12.62 -23.82 2.44
C ARG A 147 12.49 -23.72 3.94
N GLY A 148 11.52 -24.45 4.50
CA GLY A 148 11.46 -24.66 5.94
C GLY A 148 12.62 -25.54 6.41
N GLN A 149 12.59 -25.99 7.66
CA GLN A 149 13.49 -27.05 8.10
C GLN A 149 13.12 -28.36 7.38
N THR A 150 14.13 -29.18 7.06
CA THR A 150 13.95 -30.48 6.42
C THR A 150 13.07 -31.40 7.27
N ALA A 151 12.05 -32.00 6.65
CA ALA A 151 11.17 -32.98 7.27
C ALA A 151 11.74 -34.40 7.11
N ASN A 152 11.78 -35.17 8.18
CA ASN A 152 12.37 -36.52 8.22
C ASN A 152 11.33 -37.64 8.24
N ASN A 153 10.09 -37.34 8.64
CA ASN A 153 8.98 -38.28 8.76
C ASN A 153 7.66 -37.64 8.30
N GLY A 154 6.61 -38.45 8.16
CA GLY A 154 5.30 -38.02 7.69
C GLY A 154 4.64 -36.98 8.61
N GLU A 155 4.84 -37.08 9.92
CA GLU A 155 4.33 -36.11 10.90
C GLU A 155 4.95 -34.72 10.67
N GLN A 156 6.27 -34.66 10.51
CA GLN A 156 6.99 -33.42 10.20
C GLN A 156 6.56 -32.85 8.85
N ILE A 157 6.31 -33.68 7.83
CA ILE A 157 5.80 -33.18 6.54
C ILE A 157 4.47 -32.45 6.73
N ILE A 158 3.53 -33.06 7.45
CA ILE A 158 2.22 -32.46 7.70
C ILE A 158 2.36 -31.13 8.44
N GLU A 159 3.19 -31.09 9.49
CA GLU A 159 3.47 -29.87 10.24
C GLU A 159 4.07 -28.77 9.36
N ARG A 160 5.09 -29.10 8.55
CA ARG A 160 5.73 -28.13 7.63
C ARG A 160 4.78 -27.62 6.56
N CYS A 161 3.88 -28.46 6.05
CA CYS A 161 2.85 -28.02 5.12
C CYS A 161 1.88 -27.02 5.77
N LYS A 162 1.48 -27.26 7.03
CA LYS A 162 0.63 -26.32 7.79
C LYS A 162 1.34 -25.00 8.04
N GLU A 163 2.61 -25.02 8.45
CA GLU A 163 3.43 -23.81 8.61
C GLU A 163 3.53 -23.03 7.29
N ALA A 164 3.78 -23.73 6.17
CA ALA A 164 3.88 -23.12 4.85
C ALA A 164 2.57 -22.43 4.43
N LEU A 165 1.41 -23.03 4.73
CA LEU A 165 0.11 -22.42 4.49
C LEU A 165 -0.16 -21.21 5.40
N GLN A 166 0.18 -21.32 6.69
CA GLN A 166 0.06 -20.22 7.66
C GLN A 166 0.92 -19.01 7.26
N ASP A 167 2.08 -19.22 6.64
CA ASP A 167 2.90 -18.14 6.08
C ASP A 167 2.32 -17.59 4.75
N ALA A 168 1.83 -18.48 3.88
CA ALA A 168 1.35 -18.11 2.55
C ALA A 168 0.10 -17.22 2.60
N ILE A 169 -0.89 -17.58 3.43
CA ILE A 169 -2.19 -16.90 3.45
C ILE A 169 -2.06 -15.41 3.81
N PRO A 170 -1.40 -15.00 4.91
CA PRO A 170 -1.24 -13.59 5.24
C PRO A 170 -0.46 -12.80 4.17
N LYS A 171 0.56 -13.40 3.54
CA LYS A 171 1.33 -12.75 2.48
C LYS A 171 0.44 -12.47 1.26
N MET A 172 -0.33 -13.45 0.83
CA MET A 172 -1.24 -13.31 -0.32
C MET A 172 -2.36 -12.30 -0.01
N VAL A 173 -2.93 -12.32 1.19
CA VAL A 173 -3.95 -11.32 1.62
C VAL A 173 -3.38 -9.90 1.62
N ARG A 174 -2.17 -9.68 2.17
CA ARG A 174 -1.53 -8.36 2.16
C ARG A 174 -1.23 -7.88 0.75
N LEU A 175 -0.82 -8.77 -0.15
CA LEU A 175 -0.63 -8.45 -1.57
C LEU A 175 -1.97 -8.06 -2.23
N GLY A 176 -3.04 -8.82 -1.98
CA GLY A 176 -4.38 -8.50 -2.46
C GLY A 176 -4.87 -7.13 -1.99
N VAL A 177 -4.69 -6.81 -0.70
CA VAL A 177 -5.02 -5.47 -0.16
C VAL A 177 -4.18 -4.38 -0.81
N ARG A 178 -2.89 -4.63 -1.05
CA ARG A 178 -2.01 -3.66 -1.73
C ARG A 178 -2.48 -3.37 -3.15
N GLU A 179 -2.89 -4.39 -3.89
CA GLU A 179 -3.44 -4.22 -5.24
C GLU A 179 -4.81 -3.55 -5.21
N ALA A 180 -5.70 -3.95 -4.29
CA ALA A 180 -7.02 -3.31 -4.12
C ALA A 180 -6.92 -1.82 -3.79
N ARG A 181 -5.89 -1.39 -3.03
CA ARG A 181 -5.62 0.04 -2.76
C ARG A 181 -5.37 0.86 -4.02
N LYS A 182 -4.96 0.27 -5.14
CA LYS A 182 -4.79 0.99 -6.42
C LYS A 182 -6.14 1.46 -6.99
N GLY A 183 -7.25 0.84 -6.61
CA GLY A 183 -8.61 1.25 -7.00
C GLY A 183 -9.20 2.40 -6.18
N LYS A 184 -8.46 2.99 -5.23
CA LYS A 184 -8.99 3.97 -4.25
C LYS A 184 -9.67 5.21 -4.85
N PHE A 185 -9.44 5.51 -6.14
CA PHE A 185 -9.97 6.71 -6.81
C PHE A 185 -10.61 6.43 -8.18
N CYS A 186 -11.02 5.18 -8.46
CA CYS A 186 -11.56 4.80 -9.78
C CYS A 186 -13.06 5.07 -9.95
N THR A 187 -13.75 5.68 -8.97
CA THR A 187 -15.19 5.94 -9.00
C THR A 187 -15.55 7.27 -8.32
N GLY A 188 -16.76 7.77 -8.58
CA GLY A 188 -17.33 8.94 -7.92
C GLY A 188 -16.63 10.26 -8.25
N GLU A 189 -16.76 11.24 -7.35
CA GLU A 189 -16.22 12.59 -7.52
C GLU A 189 -14.69 12.59 -7.71
N ALA A 190 -13.97 11.67 -7.05
CA ALA A 190 -12.53 11.52 -7.21
C ALA A 190 -12.13 11.19 -8.67
N LEU A 191 -12.92 10.34 -9.34
CA LEU A 191 -12.75 10.06 -10.76
C LEU A 191 -13.05 11.31 -11.60
N ASP A 192 -14.09 12.06 -11.27
CA ASP A 192 -14.45 13.26 -12.04
C ASP A 192 -13.40 14.36 -11.92
N TRP A 193 -12.84 14.59 -10.74
CA TRP A 193 -11.74 15.52 -10.53
C TRP A 193 -10.46 15.08 -11.25
N SER A 194 -10.24 13.77 -11.39
CA SER A 194 -9.10 13.25 -12.15
C SER A 194 -9.16 13.58 -13.65
N LYS A 195 -10.38 13.74 -14.21
CA LYS A 195 -10.61 14.12 -15.62
C LYS A 195 -10.41 15.62 -15.89
N LEU A 196 -10.40 16.46 -14.86
CA LEU A 196 -10.22 17.90 -14.99
C LEU A 196 -8.79 18.27 -15.38
N ASP A 197 -8.65 19.35 -16.15
CA ASP A 197 -7.36 20.01 -16.36
C ASP A 197 -6.86 20.70 -15.08
N PHE A 198 -5.59 21.13 -15.07
CA PHE A 198 -4.97 21.72 -13.88
C PHE A 198 -5.66 22.99 -13.39
N SER A 199 -6.17 23.84 -14.29
CA SER A 199 -6.83 25.10 -13.91
C SER A 199 -8.17 24.83 -13.23
N LYS A 200 -9.01 23.99 -13.85
CA LYS A 200 -10.32 23.61 -13.30
C LYS A 200 -10.17 22.86 -12.00
N ARG A 201 -9.21 21.92 -11.92
CA ARG A 201 -8.96 21.13 -10.72
C ARG A 201 -8.46 22.00 -9.56
N LYS A 202 -7.52 22.93 -9.82
CA LYS A 202 -7.07 23.91 -8.82
C LYS A 202 -8.25 24.71 -8.25
N LYS A 203 -9.11 25.22 -9.13
CA LYS A 203 -10.29 26.01 -8.74
C LYS A 203 -11.27 25.19 -7.90
N MET A 204 -11.52 23.93 -8.26
CA MET A 204 -12.38 23.03 -7.47
C MET A 204 -11.82 22.80 -6.06
N ILE A 205 -10.52 22.49 -5.96
CA ILE A 205 -9.83 22.31 -4.68
C ILE A 205 -9.93 23.57 -3.81
N GLU A 206 -9.63 24.74 -4.38
CA GLU A 206 -9.70 26.02 -3.67
C GLU A 206 -11.12 26.36 -3.21
N GLN A 207 -12.12 26.10 -4.04
CA GLN A 207 -13.52 26.31 -3.69
C GLN A 207 -13.96 25.39 -2.55
N THR A 208 -13.58 24.12 -2.58
CA THR A 208 -13.88 23.17 -1.50
C THR A 208 -13.20 23.59 -0.20
N LEU A 209 -11.92 23.94 -0.26
CA LEU A 209 -11.16 24.44 0.88
C LEU A 209 -11.82 25.68 1.48
N TYR A 210 -12.11 26.67 0.65
CA TYR A 210 -12.76 27.91 1.04
C TYR A 210 -14.15 27.65 1.67
N LYS A 211 -15.00 26.84 1.03
CA LYS A 211 -16.34 26.49 1.54
C LYS A 211 -16.25 25.81 2.90
N SER A 212 -15.29 24.90 3.08
CA SER A 212 -15.09 24.18 4.33
C SER A 212 -14.59 25.07 5.45
N LEU A 213 -13.71 26.04 5.15
CA LEU A 213 -13.23 27.00 6.14
C LEU A 213 -14.32 28.01 6.51
N LYS A 214 -15.10 28.48 5.53
CA LYS A 214 -16.23 29.38 5.75
C LYS A 214 -17.35 28.76 6.59
N SER A 215 -17.56 27.45 6.49
CA SER A 215 -18.57 26.76 7.32
C SER A 215 -18.17 26.59 8.78
N ARG A 216 -16.96 26.99 9.20
CA ARG A 216 -16.54 26.91 10.60
C ARG A 216 -17.22 28.01 11.44
N GLU A 217 -17.49 27.68 12.69
CA GLU A 217 -18.13 28.61 13.62
C GLU A 217 -17.32 29.90 13.79
N GLY A 218 -17.99 31.05 13.68
CA GLY A 218 -17.37 32.37 13.80
C GLY A 218 -16.47 32.79 12.64
N ALA A 219 -16.43 32.03 11.54
CA ALA A 219 -15.67 32.40 10.36
C ALA A 219 -16.26 33.65 9.69
N LEU A 220 -15.40 34.60 9.32
CA LEU A 220 -15.76 35.80 8.56
C LEU A 220 -15.09 35.79 7.19
N GLU A 221 -15.79 36.36 6.22
CA GLU A 221 -15.28 36.57 4.87
C GLU A 221 -15.00 38.06 4.64
N LYS A 222 -13.84 38.36 4.05
CA LYS A 222 -13.54 39.70 3.53
C LYS A 222 -12.93 39.58 2.14
N GLU A 223 -13.54 40.29 1.18
CA GLU A 223 -12.98 40.57 -0.15
C GLU A 223 -12.66 39.35 -1.04
N ASN A 224 -13.20 38.15 -0.80
CA ASN A 224 -12.93 36.92 -1.59
C ASN A 224 -11.45 36.46 -1.62
N ILE A 225 -10.57 37.02 -0.77
CA ILE A 225 -9.12 36.72 -0.78
C ILE A 225 -8.77 35.56 0.18
N GLY A 226 -9.61 35.30 1.18
CA GLY A 226 -9.44 34.20 2.14
C GLY A 226 -10.52 34.21 3.23
N VAL A 227 -10.30 33.46 4.31
CA VAL A 227 -11.25 33.28 5.41
C VAL A 227 -10.60 33.66 6.74
N PHE A 228 -11.29 34.44 7.56
CA PHE A 228 -10.86 34.81 8.90
C PHE A 228 -11.52 33.86 9.90
N ILE A 229 -10.74 33.17 10.71
CA ILE A 229 -11.25 32.11 11.60
C ILE A 229 -10.78 32.39 13.03
N PRO A 230 -11.67 32.30 14.03
CA PRO A 230 -11.28 32.37 15.43
C PRO A 230 -10.56 31.07 15.82
N ILE A 231 -9.38 31.20 16.42
CA ILE A 231 -8.60 30.08 16.97
C ILE A 231 -8.48 30.33 18.47
N LYS A 232 -9.04 29.45 19.31
CA LYS A 232 -9.03 29.36 20.80
C LYS A 232 -9.08 30.69 21.60
N GLU A 233 -8.16 31.62 21.38
CA GLU A 233 -8.24 33.03 21.77
C GLU A 233 -9.23 33.79 20.85
N LYS A 234 -10.51 33.85 21.23
CA LYS A 234 -11.58 34.53 20.45
C LYS A 234 -11.37 36.04 20.21
N GLU A 235 -10.28 36.63 20.72
CA GLU A 235 -9.99 38.06 20.60
C GLU A 235 -9.45 38.47 19.23
N LYS A 236 -8.75 37.57 18.51
CA LYS A 236 -8.19 37.87 17.18
C LYS A 236 -8.52 36.78 16.17
N LEU A 237 -8.84 37.18 14.96
CA LEU A 237 -9.15 36.27 13.86
C LEU A 237 -7.91 36.02 13.00
N VAL A 238 -7.60 34.76 12.74
CA VAL A 238 -6.50 34.36 11.87
C VAL A 238 -6.96 34.37 10.42
N PHE A 239 -6.23 35.09 9.56
CA PHE A 239 -6.46 35.16 8.13
C PHE A 239 -5.82 33.96 7.42
N PHE A 240 -6.66 33.04 6.94
CA PHE A 240 -6.26 31.89 6.13
C PHE A 240 -6.45 32.19 4.64
N GLN A 241 -5.35 32.18 3.91
CA GLN A 241 -5.37 32.30 2.46
C GLN A 241 -5.41 30.90 1.83
N CYS A 242 -6.44 30.64 1.02
CA CYS A 242 -6.69 29.34 0.42
C CYS A 242 -5.94 29.19 -0.90
N HIS A 243 -5.25 28.06 -1.09
CA HIS A 243 -4.58 27.72 -2.34
C HIS A 243 -4.80 26.24 -2.70
N GLY A 244 -4.76 25.94 -3.99
CA GLY A 244 -4.89 24.58 -4.52
C GLY A 244 -3.72 24.17 -5.40
N ILE A 245 -3.13 23.01 -5.14
CA ILE A 245 -2.19 22.35 -6.05
C ILE A 245 -2.96 21.27 -6.82
N PRO A 246 -3.08 21.39 -8.15
CA PRO A 246 -3.90 20.46 -8.93
C PRO A 246 -3.26 19.08 -9.09
N ASP A 247 -2.04 18.84 -8.62
CA ASP A 247 -1.42 17.52 -8.67
C ASP A 247 -0.57 17.24 -7.43
N SER A 248 0.18 16.15 -7.44
CA SER A 248 1.26 15.89 -6.50
C SER A 248 2.29 17.02 -6.54
N MET A 249 2.84 17.38 -5.37
CA MET A 249 3.91 18.38 -5.23
C MET A 249 5.19 18.03 -6.00
N ALA A 250 5.32 16.78 -6.45
CA ALA A 250 6.40 16.34 -7.35
C ALA A 250 6.29 16.96 -8.75
N VAL A 251 5.07 17.25 -9.23
CA VAL A 251 4.82 17.79 -10.56
C VAL A 251 5.16 19.28 -10.58
N ALA A 252 6.18 19.66 -11.35
CA ALA A 252 6.69 21.04 -11.38
C ALA A 252 5.62 22.04 -11.84
N ALA A 253 4.93 21.76 -12.95
CA ALA A 253 3.88 22.63 -13.47
C ALA A 253 2.74 22.87 -12.47
N ALA A 254 2.36 21.86 -11.67
CA ALA A 254 1.33 22.03 -10.65
C ALA A 254 1.82 22.90 -9.47
N ARG A 255 3.08 22.75 -9.07
CA ARG A 255 3.71 23.54 -7.99
C ARG A 255 3.91 25.00 -8.39
N GLU A 256 4.29 25.26 -9.64
CA GLU A 256 4.49 26.61 -10.18
C GLU A 256 3.21 27.45 -10.19
N MET A 257 2.03 26.82 -10.27
CA MET A 257 0.74 27.52 -10.20
C MET A 257 0.46 28.19 -8.85
N ILE A 258 1.23 27.87 -7.80
CA ILE A 258 1.20 28.59 -6.51
C ILE A 258 2.48 29.38 -6.31
N GLY A 259 3.64 28.84 -6.70
CA GLY A 259 4.93 29.46 -6.38
C GLY A 259 5.14 29.52 -4.87
N GLN A 260 5.71 30.60 -4.36
CA GLN A 260 5.89 30.87 -2.94
C GLN A 260 4.88 31.93 -2.47
N PRO A 261 3.72 31.53 -1.92
CA PRO A 261 2.60 32.45 -1.73
C PRO A 261 2.93 33.58 -0.75
N PHE A 262 3.79 33.32 0.23
CA PHE A 262 4.19 34.26 1.27
C PHE A 262 5.06 35.44 0.78
N ILE A 263 5.62 35.38 -0.43
CA ILE A 263 6.38 36.51 -0.99
C ILE A 263 5.49 37.74 -1.17
N HIS A 264 4.21 37.52 -1.48
CA HIS A 264 3.26 38.57 -1.83
C HIS A 264 2.38 39.02 -0.66
N ASP A 265 2.67 38.57 0.56
CA ASP A 265 1.84 38.87 1.74
C ASP A 265 1.66 40.37 2.00
N TYR A 266 2.67 41.18 1.69
CA TYR A 266 2.63 42.65 1.86
C TYR A 266 1.49 43.31 1.07
N ILE A 267 1.04 42.69 -0.02
CA ILE A 267 -0.12 43.16 -0.81
C ILE A 267 -1.39 43.13 0.05
N ASN A 268 -1.52 42.12 0.91
CA ASN A 268 -2.66 41.91 1.80
C ASN A 268 -2.49 42.58 3.17
N SER A 269 -1.50 43.48 3.33
CA SER A 269 -1.21 44.17 4.59
C SER A 269 -2.39 44.96 5.16
N SER A 270 -3.30 45.45 4.32
CA SER A 270 -4.54 46.15 4.74
C SER A 270 -5.57 45.21 5.39
N LEU A 271 -5.46 43.91 5.17
CA LEU A 271 -6.36 42.90 5.73
C LEU A 271 -5.94 42.46 7.14
N VAL A 272 -4.73 42.79 7.56
CA VAL A 272 -4.16 42.43 8.87
C VAL A 272 -3.90 43.68 9.72
N GLY A 273 -4.15 43.57 11.02
CA GLY A 273 -4.17 44.69 11.96
C GLY A 273 -4.46 44.23 13.39
N ASP A 274 -5.03 45.11 14.22
CA ASP A 274 -5.19 44.81 15.64
C ASP A 274 -6.10 43.61 15.92
N ASN A 275 -7.18 43.46 15.14
CA ASN A 275 -8.18 42.40 15.29
C ASN A 275 -7.97 41.19 14.34
N TYR A 276 -7.11 41.33 13.34
CA TYR A 276 -6.91 40.34 12.28
C TYR A 276 -5.42 40.04 12.10
N ILE A 277 -5.03 38.77 12.22
CA ILE A 277 -3.62 38.35 12.22
C ILE A 277 -3.33 37.34 11.11
N GLY A 278 -2.10 37.32 10.59
CA GLY A 278 -1.67 36.42 9.52
C GLY A 278 -0.80 37.15 8.48
N PRO A 279 -0.77 36.68 7.21
CA PRO A 279 -1.50 35.54 6.65
C PRO A 279 -0.93 34.17 7.06
N VAL A 280 -1.79 33.17 7.07
CA VAL A 280 -1.44 31.74 7.10
C VAL A 280 -1.91 31.11 5.79
N HIS A 281 -1.04 30.44 5.05
CA HIS A 281 -1.43 29.85 3.77
C HIS A 281 -1.88 28.41 3.96
N PHE A 282 -3.12 28.16 3.58
CA PHE A 282 -3.74 26.85 3.61
C PHE A 282 -3.74 26.29 2.18
N ILE A 283 -2.95 25.26 1.94
CA ILE A 283 -2.67 24.69 0.62
C ILE A 283 -3.21 23.26 0.56
N ALA A 284 -4.28 23.06 -0.20
CA ALA A 284 -4.81 21.74 -0.46
C ALA A 284 -4.15 21.13 -1.72
N CYS A 285 -3.54 19.96 -1.58
CA CYS A 285 -2.82 19.28 -2.64
C CYS A 285 -3.61 18.08 -3.13
N TYR A 286 -3.85 18.02 -4.45
CA TYR A 286 -4.53 16.87 -5.06
C TYR A 286 -3.78 15.56 -4.78
N GLY A 287 -2.45 15.59 -4.88
CA GLY A 287 -1.60 14.43 -4.58
C GLY A 287 -0.90 14.50 -3.23
N LYS A 288 0.17 13.72 -3.11
CA LYS A 288 1.00 13.65 -1.90
C LYS A 288 1.96 14.83 -1.82
N VAL A 289 2.38 15.11 -0.59
CA VAL A 289 3.40 16.10 -0.23
C VAL A 289 4.47 15.43 0.64
N THR A 290 5.74 15.76 0.39
CA THR A 290 6.88 15.28 1.20
C THR A 290 7.62 16.43 1.88
N GLU A 291 8.34 16.13 2.96
CA GLU A 291 9.14 17.12 3.70
C GLU A 291 10.15 17.85 2.81
N ALA A 292 10.86 17.12 1.94
CA ALA A 292 11.82 17.69 1.01
C ALA A 292 11.17 18.71 0.05
N GLN A 293 9.93 18.45 -0.38
CA GLN A 293 9.17 19.37 -1.24
C GLN A 293 8.75 20.62 -0.48
N VAL A 294 8.32 20.49 0.77
CA VAL A 294 7.94 21.63 1.62
C VAL A 294 9.16 22.49 1.96
N ARG A 295 10.30 21.86 2.29
CA ARG A 295 11.56 22.58 2.54
C ARG A 295 12.01 23.38 1.32
N LYS A 296 11.89 22.80 0.12
CA LYS A 296 12.14 23.50 -1.14
C LYS A 296 11.15 24.66 -1.38
N LEU A 297 9.87 24.46 -1.07
CA LEU A 297 8.85 25.49 -1.17
C LEU A 297 9.11 26.66 -0.22
N MET A 298 9.47 26.38 1.04
CA MET A 298 9.80 27.40 2.03
C MET A 298 11.09 28.17 1.68
N GLY A 299 12.08 27.50 1.09
CA GLY A 299 13.34 28.13 0.68
C GLY A 299 14.28 28.53 1.83
N SER A 300 13.90 28.25 3.08
CA SER A 300 14.68 28.55 4.29
C SER A 300 15.26 27.27 4.91
N PRO A 301 16.52 27.29 5.41
CA PRO A 301 17.11 26.14 6.05
C PRO A 301 16.56 25.87 7.46
N ASP A 302 16.05 26.90 8.14
CA ASP A 302 15.57 26.85 9.52
C ASP A 302 14.05 26.98 9.58
N ILE A 303 13.38 25.84 9.37
CA ILE A 303 11.93 25.72 9.35
C ILE A 303 11.47 24.65 10.33
N ILE A 304 10.34 24.92 10.98
CA ILE A 304 9.59 23.93 11.74
C ILE A 304 8.78 23.12 10.74
N LEU A 305 8.85 21.79 10.83
CA LEU A 305 8.12 20.86 9.99
C LEU A 305 7.44 19.82 10.88
N ILE A 306 6.12 19.71 10.76
CA ILE A 306 5.32 18.75 11.52
C ILE A 306 4.55 17.88 10.52
N LEU A 307 4.89 16.60 10.48
CA LEU A 307 4.21 15.62 9.64
C LEU A 307 3.00 15.06 10.41
N GLN A 308 1.83 15.07 9.76
CA GLN A 308 0.58 14.60 10.33
C GLN A 308 -0.23 13.79 9.30
N PRO A 309 -1.22 12.99 9.73
CA PRO A 309 -2.08 12.24 8.81
C PRO A 309 -2.88 13.08 7.80
N PHE A 310 -3.02 14.38 8.04
CA PHE A 310 -3.62 15.32 7.08
C PHE A 310 -2.62 15.82 6.03
N GLY A 311 -1.31 15.75 6.29
CA GLY A 311 -0.27 16.33 5.46
C GLY A 311 0.86 16.94 6.30
N ILE A 312 1.28 18.17 5.99
CA ILE A 312 2.45 18.80 6.63
C ILE A 312 2.10 20.22 7.05
N TYR A 313 2.38 20.56 8.30
CA TYR A 313 2.42 21.94 8.77
C TYR A 313 3.88 22.43 8.77
N ALA A 314 4.12 23.62 8.24
CA ALA A 314 5.44 24.23 8.17
C ALA A 314 5.42 25.70 8.62
N ALA A 315 6.47 26.10 9.34
CA ALA A 315 6.64 27.49 9.76
C ALA A 315 8.11 27.93 9.69
N ASP A 316 8.35 29.14 9.18
CA ASP A 316 9.68 29.78 9.18
C ASP A 316 9.93 30.50 10.51
N ARG A 317 11.11 30.30 11.11
CA ARG A 317 11.45 30.92 12.41
C ARG A 317 11.80 32.40 12.31
N ILE A 318 12.26 32.86 11.15
CA ILE A 318 12.76 34.21 10.87
C ILE A 318 11.63 35.06 10.26
N HIS A 319 11.10 34.64 9.11
CA HIS A 319 10.08 35.37 8.36
C HIS A 319 8.67 35.17 8.89
N LYS A 320 8.48 34.19 9.79
CA LYS A 320 7.19 33.83 10.42
C LYS A 320 6.12 33.42 9.41
N SER A 321 6.51 33.05 8.18
CA SER A 321 5.59 32.50 7.19
C SER A 321 5.13 31.12 7.64
N GLN A 322 3.86 30.81 7.40
CA GLN A 322 3.22 29.57 7.84
C GLN A 322 2.47 28.94 6.67
N LEU A 323 2.75 27.66 6.41
CA LEU A 323 2.10 26.85 5.39
C LEU A 323 1.44 25.63 6.03
N ILE A 324 0.19 25.38 5.67
CA ILE A 324 -0.55 24.16 6.00
C ILE A 324 -0.78 23.44 4.69
N LEU A 325 -0.14 22.29 4.49
CA LEU A 325 -0.29 21.50 3.28
C LEU A 325 -1.12 20.25 3.57
N ILE A 326 -2.35 20.19 3.05
CA ILE A 326 -3.20 18.99 3.14
C ILE A 326 -2.92 18.11 1.92
N SER A 327 -2.69 16.82 2.16
CA SER A 327 -2.42 15.84 1.10
C SER A 327 -3.69 15.10 0.66
N ASP A 328 -3.64 14.50 -0.54
CA ASP A 328 -4.69 13.63 -1.08
C ASP A 328 -6.09 14.28 -1.16
N CYS A 329 -6.16 15.56 -1.51
CA CYS A 329 -7.41 16.32 -1.74
C CYS A 329 -8.01 15.97 -3.11
N ARG A 330 -8.59 14.77 -3.24
CA ARG A 330 -9.06 14.19 -4.51
C ARG A 330 -10.53 14.47 -4.82
N ASP A 331 -11.32 14.83 -3.81
CA ASP A 331 -12.76 15.09 -3.86
C ASP A 331 -13.16 16.02 -2.69
N ASP A 332 -14.45 16.39 -2.58
CA ASP A 332 -14.94 17.27 -1.51
C ASP A 332 -14.73 16.66 -0.12
N SER A 333 -15.04 15.37 0.04
CA SER A 333 -15.01 14.67 1.34
C SER A 333 -13.59 14.51 1.89
N SER A 334 -12.64 14.07 1.05
CA SER A 334 -11.23 13.90 1.39
C SER A 334 -10.59 15.23 1.78
N THR A 335 -10.91 16.30 1.05
CA THR A 335 -10.44 17.67 1.34
C THR A 335 -10.97 18.16 2.69
N ARG A 336 -12.29 18.03 2.94
CA ARG A 336 -12.91 18.41 4.23
C ARG A 336 -12.34 17.63 5.41
N ASN A 337 -12.16 16.33 5.25
CA ASN A 337 -11.57 15.47 6.29
C ASN A 337 -10.13 15.89 6.62
N GLY A 338 -9.33 16.26 5.62
CA GLY A 338 -7.99 16.79 5.85
C GLY A 338 -7.99 18.11 6.63
N ILE A 339 -8.92 19.01 6.31
CA ILE A 339 -9.12 20.27 7.04
C ILE A 339 -9.55 20.01 8.48
N GLN A 340 -10.52 19.11 8.69
CA GLN A 340 -10.98 18.73 10.03
C GLN A 340 -9.82 18.21 10.88
N ARG A 341 -9.04 17.25 10.36
CA ARG A 341 -7.88 16.68 11.05
C ARG A 341 -6.82 17.72 11.43
N PHE A 342 -6.64 18.76 10.62
CA PHE A 342 -5.74 19.86 10.95
C PHE A 342 -6.21 20.62 12.20
N PHE A 343 -7.49 20.99 12.26
CA PHE A 343 -8.03 21.70 13.42
C PHE A 343 -8.10 20.81 14.66
N ASP A 344 -8.47 19.55 14.51
CA ASP A 344 -8.46 18.58 15.62
C ASP A 344 -7.04 18.44 16.19
N TRP A 345 -6.02 18.39 15.32
CA TRP A 345 -4.62 18.35 15.73
C TRP A 345 -4.20 19.63 16.47
N LEU A 346 -4.55 20.82 15.95
CA LEU A 346 -4.24 22.10 16.60
C LEU A 346 -4.78 22.15 18.04
N GLU A 347 -6.00 21.66 18.25
CA GLU A 347 -6.65 21.64 19.56
C GLU A 347 -5.99 20.64 20.49
N GLN A 348 -5.68 19.42 20.01
CA GLN A 348 -5.09 18.34 20.80
C GLN A 348 -3.64 18.61 21.19
N SER A 349 -2.86 19.27 20.34
CA SER A 349 -1.43 19.48 20.56
C SER A 349 -1.09 20.82 21.23
N GLU A 350 -2.09 21.67 21.47
CA GLU A 350 -1.91 23.07 21.89
C GLU A 350 -0.99 23.90 20.96
N GLU A 351 -0.85 23.49 19.70
CA GLU A 351 -0.01 24.21 18.71
C GLU A 351 -0.71 25.50 18.22
N ASP A 352 -1.99 25.65 18.54
CA ASP A 352 -2.81 26.81 18.29
C ASP A 352 -2.20 28.10 18.86
N LYS A 353 -1.66 28.06 20.08
CA LYS A 353 -0.97 29.21 20.72
C LYS A 353 0.23 29.68 19.89
N PHE A 354 1.03 28.75 19.41
CA PHE A 354 2.22 29.06 18.61
C PHE A 354 1.86 29.51 17.19
N LEU A 355 0.81 28.95 16.59
CA LEU A 355 0.28 29.40 15.30
C LEU A 355 -0.20 30.85 15.38
N ILE A 356 -0.96 31.19 16.43
CA ILE A 356 -1.45 32.54 16.70
C ILE A 356 -0.27 33.50 16.91
N GLN A 357 0.71 33.12 17.73
CA GLN A 357 1.89 33.96 17.99
C GLN A 357 2.66 34.26 16.70
N ARG A 358 2.94 33.24 15.87
CA ARG A 358 3.60 33.44 14.58
C ARG A 358 2.75 34.27 13.61
N ALA A 359 1.43 34.11 13.62
CA ALA A 359 0.53 34.92 12.80
C ALA A 359 0.55 36.40 13.23
N LYS A 360 0.59 36.69 14.54
CA LYS A 360 0.76 38.04 15.10
C LYS A 360 2.08 38.65 14.62
N GLU A 361 3.19 37.93 14.75
CA GLU A 361 4.53 38.38 14.33
C GLU A 361 4.60 38.59 12.79
N ARG A 362 4.03 37.68 12.01
CA ARG A 362 3.97 37.82 10.55
C ARG A 362 3.23 39.08 10.12
N SER A 363 2.13 39.41 10.79
CA SER A 363 1.33 40.61 10.50
C SER A 363 2.17 41.88 10.62
N GLN A 364 2.99 41.97 11.68
CA GLN A 364 3.87 43.11 11.91
C GLN A 364 4.93 43.22 10.81
N ILE A 365 5.58 42.11 10.45
CA ILE A 365 6.58 42.06 9.36
C ILE A 365 5.95 42.53 8.04
N VAL A 366 4.77 42.01 7.71
CA VAL A 366 4.06 42.30 6.47
C VAL A 366 3.66 43.77 6.38
N GLN A 367 3.18 44.37 7.48
CA GLN A 367 2.87 45.79 7.56
C GLN A 367 4.11 46.67 7.37
N VAL A 368 5.24 46.32 8.01
CA VAL A 368 6.50 47.05 7.85
C VAL A 368 6.99 46.99 6.40
N ILE A 369 7.00 45.81 5.77
CA ILE A 369 7.39 45.65 4.37
C ILE A 369 6.48 46.48 3.45
N ALA A 370 5.17 46.45 3.68
CA ALA A 370 4.22 47.22 2.89
C ALA A 370 4.46 48.73 3.02
N ASN A 371 4.76 49.23 4.22
CA ASN A 371 5.08 50.64 4.45
C ASN A 371 6.36 51.05 3.72
N VAL A 372 7.44 50.27 3.82
CA VAL A 372 8.70 50.54 3.10
C VAL A 372 8.48 50.58 1.58
N ASN A 373 7.69 49.64 1.04
CA ASN A 373 7.40 49.58 -0.40
C ASN A 373 6.50 50.73 -0.88
N LYS A 374 5.63 51.29 -0.03
CA LYS A 374 4.86 52.50 -0.34
C LYS A 374 5.76 53.72 -0.51
N TYR A 375 6.80 53.87 0.33
CA TYR A 375 7.75 54.98 0.24
C TYR A 375 8.66 54.93 -1.00
N LYS A 376 8.88 53.75 -1.60
CA LYS A 376 9.70 53.58 -2.82
C LYS A 376 8.95 53.78 -4.14
N ARG A 377 7.64 54.06 -4.12
CA ARG A 377 6.83 54.33 -5.33
C ARG A 377 6.75 55.82 -5.71
N ILE A 378 7.61 56.65 -5.12
CA ILE A 378 7.88 58.01 -5.60
C ILE A 378 9.24 57.92 -6.30
N ASP A 379 9.19 57.67 -7.61
CA ASP A 379 10.15 58.07 -8.66
C ASP A 379 9.77 57.43 -10.00
#